data_AF-E9PQB7-F1
#
_entry.id   AF-E9PQB7-F1
#
_cell.length_a   1.000
_cell.length_b   1.000
_cell.length_c   1.000
_cell.angle_alpha   90.00
_cell.angle_beta   90.00
_cell.angle_gamma   90.00
#
_symmetry.space_group_name_H-M   'P 1'
#
loop_
_entity.id
_entity.type
_entity.pdbx_description
1 polymer ?
#
loop_
_entity_poly.entity_id
_entity_poly.type
_entity_poly.pdbx_seq_one_letter_code
_entity_poly.pdbx_strand_id
1 'polypeptide(L)'
;MKVRKSSTPEEVKKRKKAVLFCLSEDKKNIILEEGKEILVGDVGQTVDDPYATFVKMLPDKDCRYALYDATYETKESKKEDLVFIFWAPESAPLKSKMIYASSKDAIKKKLTGIKHELQANC
;
A
#
# COMPACT_ATOMS: atom_id res chain seq x y z
N MET A 1 14.26 -26.35 7.65
CA MET A 1 14.36 -25.33 6.60
C MET A 1 13.01 -25.25 5.88
N LYS A 2 12.22 -24.18 6.09
CA LYS A 2 10.95 -23.99 5.37
C LYS A 2 11.28 -23.35 4.01
N VAL A 3 11.47 -24.20 3.01
CA VAL A 3 11.59 -23.79 1.61
C VAL A 3 10.27 -23.10 1.26
N ARG A 4 10.30 -21.78 1.07
CA ARG A 4 9.14 -21.02 0.59
C ARG A 4 8.78 -21.57 -0.79
N LYS A 5 7.61 -22.21 -0.89
CA LYS A 5 7.04 -22.70 -2.16
C LYS A 5 7.18 -21.62 -3.23
N SER A 6 7.86 -21.95 -4.31
CA SER A 6 7.88 -21.20 -5.56
C SER A 6 6.42 -21.04 -6.01
N SER A 7 5.87 -19.83 -5.88
CA SER A 7 4.51 -19.54 -6.33
C SER A 7 4.41 -19.77 -7.83
N THR A 8 3.34 -20.42 -8.28
CA THR A 8 3.07 -20.59 -9.72
C THR A 8 2.89 -19.21 -10.39
N PRO A 9 3.22 -19.05 -11.68
CA PRO A 9 3.09 -17.76 -12.38
C PRO A 9 1.66 -17.19 -12.33
N GLU A 10 0.63 -18.05 -12.23
CA GLU A 10 -0.76 -17.64 -12.04
C GLU A 10 -1.05 -17.09 -10.63
N GLU A 11 -0.45 -17.64 -9.58
CA GLU A 11 -0.55 -17.09 -8.22
C GLU A 11 0.16 -15.74 -8.11
N VAL A 12 1.28 -15.56 -8.81
CA VAL A 12 2.00 -14.27 -8.83
C VAL A 12 1.15 -13.19 -9.49
N LYS A 13 0.42 -13.49 -10.57
CA LYS A 13 -0.50 -12.53 -11.21
C LYS A 13 -1.62 -12.06 -10.29
N LYS A 14 -2.10 -12.92 -9.38
CA LYS A 14 -3.13 -12.59 -8.39
C LYS A 14 -2.59 -11.86 -7.14
N ARG A 15 -1.27 -11.72 -7.01
CA ARG A 15 -0.70 -10.95 -5.89
C ARG A 15 -1.05 -9.47 -6.05
N LYS A 16 -1.34 -8.82 -4.92
CA LYS A 16 -1.60 -7.39 -4.89
C LYS A 16 -0.26 -6.66 -4.82
N LYS A 17 0.05 -5.87 -5.85
CA LYS A 17 1.21 -4.99 -5.93
C LYS A 17 1.03 -3.77 -5.03
N ALA A 18 -0.16 -3.17 -5.08
CA ALA A 18 -0.51 -2.03 -4.24
C ALA A 18 -1.94 -2.19 -3.74
N VAL A 19 -2.20 -1.77 -2.51
CA VAL A 19 -3.55 -1.71 -1.94
C VAL A 19 -3.73 -0.43 -1.15
N LEU A 20 -4.91 0.17 -1.26
CA LEU A 20 -5.31 1.32 -0.48
C LEU A 20 -6.30 0.91 0.62
N PHE A 21 -6.17 1.55 1.78
CA PHE A 21 -7.06 1.39 2.92
C PHE A 21 -7.62 2.74 3.33
N CYS A 22 -8.90 2.74 3.71
CA CYS A 22 -9.58 3.84 4.39
C CYS A 22 -9.94 3.46 5.81
N LEU A 23 -10.24 4.49 6.59
CA LEU A 23 -11.14 4.35 7.71
C LEU A 23 -12.59 4.22 7.21
N SER A 24 -13.33 3.29 7.81
CA SER A 24 -14.79 3.19 7.68
C SER A 24 -15.48 4.51 8.07
N GLU A 25 -16.73 4.71 7.68
CA GLU A 25 -17.51 5.91 8.03
C GLU A 25 -17.56 6.17 9.54
N ASP A 26 -17.65 5.10 10.35
CA ASP A 26 -17.61 5.16 11.81
C ASP A 26 -16.23 5.52 12.39
N LYS A 27 -15.18 5.53 11.55
CA LYS A 27 -13.78 5.77 11.90
C LYS A 27 -13.19 4.82 12.94
N LYS A 28 -13.85 3.69 13.17
CA LYS A 28 -13.45 2.65 14.13
C LYS A 28 -12.70 1.49 13.49
N ASN A 29 -12.91 1.27 12.19
CA ASN A 29 -12.34 0.16 11.45
C ASN A 29 -11.52 0.68 10.27
N ILE A 30 -10.42 0.00 9.98
CA ILE A 30 -9.65 0.22 8.76
C ILE A 30 -10.10 -0.84 7.76
N ILE A 31 -10.62 -0.40 6.63
CA ILE A 31 -11.17 -1.23 5.56
C ILE A 31 -10.33 -1.04 4.29
N LEU A 32 -10.30 -2.06 3.44
CA LEU A 32 -9.66 -1.97 2.13
C LEU A 32 -10.56 -1.16 1.20
N GLU A 33 -9.99 -0.23 0.44
CA GLU A 33 -10.76 0.55 -0.54
C GLU A 33 -10.98 -0.30 -1.79
N GLU A 34 -12.22 -0.78 -1.96
CA GLU A 34 -12.61 -1.59 -3.11
C GLU A 34 -12.39 -0.82 -4.42
N GLY A 35 -11.74 -1.47 -5.38
CA GLY A 35 -11.40 -0.87 -6.68
C GLY A 35 -10.11 -0.03 -6.69
N LYS A 36 -9.46 0.19 -5.54
CA LYS A 36 -8.15 0.86 -5.47
C LYS A 36 -7.04 -0.08 -5.05
N GLU A 37 -6.86 -1.12 -5.84
CA GLU A 37 -5.77 -2.06 -5.74
C GLU A 37 -5.12 -2.28 -7.11
N ILE A 38 -3.81 -2.55 -7.11
CA ILE A 38 -3.04 -2.90 -8.31
C ILE A 38 -2.61 -4.34 -8.14
N LEU A 39 -2.86 -5.18 -9.14
CA LEU A 39 -2.34 -6.55 -9.15
C LEU A 39 -0.97 -6.58 -9.83
N VAL A 40 -0.09 -7.48 -9.38
CA VAL A 40 1.23 -7.69 -9.99
C VAL A 40 1.07 -8.13 -11.44
N GLY A 41 0.01 -8.87 -11.77
CA GLY A 41 -0.27 -9.30 -13.14
C GLY A 41 -0.65 -8.19 -14.12
N ASP A 42 -1.16 -7.06 -13.62
CA ASP A 42 -1.46 -5.88 -14.44
C ASP A 42 -0.20 -5.08 -14.78
N VAL A 43 0.84 -5.18 -13.94
CA VAL A 43 2.12 -4.50 -14.14
C VAL A 43 2.83 -5.08 -15.37
N GLY A 44 3.06 -4.24 -16.38
CA GLY A 44 3.64 -4.63 -17.66
C GLY A 44 2.65 -5.18 -18.69
N GLN A 45 1.35 -5.20 -18.41
CA GLN A 45 0.29 -5.48 -19.39
C GLN A 45 -0.61 -4.26 -19.60
N THR A 46 -1.31 -3.85 -18.54
CA THR A 46 -2.29 -2.75 -18.53
C THR A 46 -1.74 -1.53 -17.79
N VAL A 47 -0.79 -1.75 -16.88
CA VAL A 47 -0.16 -0.73 -16.05
C VAL A 47 1.34 -0.72 -16.36
N ASP A 48 1.78 0.23 -17.19
CA ASP A 48 3.20 0.47 -17.47
C ASP A 48 3.95 0.89 -16.21
N ASP A 49 3.42 1.89 -15.50
CA ASP A 49 4.02 2.40 -14.28
C ASP A 49 3.07 2.22 -13.07
N PRO A 50 3.33 1.21 -12.22
CA PRO A 50 2.48 0.92 -11.06
C PRO A 50 2.54 2.03 -10.01
N TYR A 51 3.66 2.74 -9.91
CA TYR A 51 3.82 3.83 -8.96
C TYR A 51 3.01 5.06 -9.38
N ALA A 52 3.09 5.48 -10.64
CA ALA A 52 2.29 6.58 -11.17
C ALA A 52 0.79 6.29 -11.09
N THR A 53 0.38 5.05 -11.38
CA THR A 53 -1.02 4.62 -11.23
C THR A 53 -1.45 4.65 -9.76
N PHE A 54 -0.58 4.19 -8.86
CA PHE A 54 -0.79 4.29 -7.42
C PHE A 54 -0.96 5.76 -6.95
N VAL A 55 -0.09 6.66 -7.40
CA VAL A 55 -0.18 8.09 -7.06
C VAL A 55 -1.48 8.71 -7.58
N LYS A 56 -1.92 8.35 -8.79
CA LYS A 56 -3.21 8.81 -9.34
C LYS A 56 -4.43 8.32 -8.57
N MET A 57 -4.33 7.22 -7.81
CA MET A 57 -5.42 6.69 -6.99
C MET A 57 -5.53 7.39 -5.61
N LEU A 58 -4.49 8.10 -5.20
CA LEU A 58 -4.46 8.83 -3.93
C LEU A 58 -5.33 10.10 -4.03
N PRO A 59 -6.25 10.32 -3.08
CA PRO A 59 -7.08 11.52 -3.06
C PRO A 59 -6.32 12.72 -2.48
N ASP A 60 -6.48 13.91 -3.07
CA ASP A 60 -5.84 15.15 -2.57
C ASP A 60 -6.52 15.73 -1.32
N LYS A 61 -7.78 15.38 -1.07
CA LYS A 61 -8.60 15.94 0.03
C LYS A 61 -8.83 14.96 1.18
N ASP A 62 -8.26 13.77 1.12
CA ASP A 62 -8.46 12.73 2.13
C ASP A 62 -7.17 11.99 2.46
N CYS A 63 -7.08 11.49 3.68
CA CYS A 63 -5.98 10.65 4.10
C CYS A 63 -6.26 9.19 3.74
N ARG A 64 -5.20 8.44 3.40
CA ARG A 64 -5.27 7.01 3.13
C ARG A 64 -4.05 6.30 3.67
N TYR A 65 -4.21 5.03 4.02
CA TYR A 65 -3.05 4.15 4.14
C TYR A 65 -2.92 3.35 2.85
N ALA A 66 -1.70 2.99 2.53
CA ALA A 66 -1.44 2.06 1.45
C ALA A 66 -0.33 1.10 1.81
N LEU A 67 -0.39 -0.07 1.19
CA LEU A 67 0.75 -0.98 1.12
C LEU A 67 1.18 -1.08 -0.31
N TYR A 68 2.47 -0.91 -0.52
CA TYR A 68 3.09 -1.03 -1.83
C TYR A 68 4.21 -2.06 -1.74
N ASP A 69 4.14 -3.08 -2.59
CA ASP A 69 5.19 -4.07 -2.75
C ASP A 69 6.23 -3.52 -3.73
N ALA A 70 7.30 -2.93 -3.17
CA ALA A 70 8.40 -2.38 -3.95
C ALA A 70 9.35 -3.51 -4.36
N THR A 71 9.31 -3.86 -5.64
CA THR A 71 10.30 -4.73 -6.27
C THR A 71 11.41 -3.86 -6.83
N TYR A 72 12.62 -4.00 -6.31
CA TYR A 72 13.79 -3.30 -6.82
C TYR A 72 14.91 -4.29 -7.12
N GLU A 73 15.64 -4.04 -8.20
CA GLU A 73 16.80 -4.83 -8.58
C GLU A 73 18.05 -4.11 -8.12
N THR A 74 18.80 -4.73 -7.20
CA THR A 74 20.17 -4.32 -6.93
C THR A 74 21.11 -5.10 -7.84
N LYS A 75 22.34 -4.63 -8.00
CA LYS A 75 23.38 -5.28 -8.83
C LYS A 75 23.61 -6.76 -8.50
N GLU A 76 23.22 -7.21 -7.31
CA GLU A 76 23.44 -8.58 -6.83
C GLU A 76 22.16 -9.41 -6.78
N SER A 77 20.97 -8.82 -6.66
CA SER A 77 19.72 -9.58 -6.48
C SER A 77 18.47 -8.72 -6.69
N LYS A 78 17.40 -9.36 -7.17
CA LYS A 78 16.04 -8.81 -7.10
C LYS A 78 15.50 -8.96 -5.68
N LYS A 79 15.06 -7.85 -5.08
CA LYS A 79 14.45 -7.81 -3.76
C LYS A 79 13.03 -7.28 -3.83
N GLU A 80 12.20 -7.77 -2.92
CA GLU A 80 10.81 -7.39 -2.75
C GLU A 80 10.66 -6.93 -1.30
N ASP A 81 10.33 -5.66 -1.09
CA ASP A 81 10.06 -5.11 0.24
C ASP A 81 8.67 -4.47 0.27
N LEU A 82 7.91 -4.82 1.29
CA LEU A 82 6.64 -4.19 1.60
C LEU A 82 6.88 -2.83 2.26
N VAL A 83 6.37 -1.79 1.61
CA VAL A 83 6.41 -0.41 2.09
C VAL A 83 5.01 -0.01 2.55
N PHE A 84 4.91 0.40 3.80
CA PHE A 84 3.71 1.03 4.32
C PHE A 84 3.75 2.52 4.02
N ILE A 85 2.76 2.99 3.27
CA ILE A 85 2.64 4.39 2.87
C ILE A 85 1.50 5.01 3.67
N PHE A 86 1.80 6.06 4.42
CA PHE A 86 0.80 6.90 5.05
C PHE A 86 0.66 8.19 4.24
N TRP A 87 -0.48 8.33 3.55
CA TRP A 87 -0.83 9.49 2.74
C TRP A 87 -1.71 10.44 3.56
N ALA A 88 -1.21 11.64 3.80
CA ALA A 88 -1.90 12.67 4.58
C ALA A 88 -1.72 14.06 3.94
N PRO A 89 -2.53 14.39 2.92
CA PRO A 89 -2.35 15.64 2.17
C PRO A 89 -2.74 16.86 3.02
N GLU A 90 -2.09 18.00 2.82
CA GLU A 90 -2.29 19.26 3.54
C GLU A 90 -3.74 19.74 3.43
N SER A 91 -4.36 19.52 2.28
CA SER A 91 -5.76 19.85 2.01
C SER A 91 -6.78 18.97 2.77
N ALA A 92 -6.37 17.85 3.37
CA ALA A 92 -7.28 16.99 4.12
C ALA A 92 -7.72 17.61 5.47
N PRO A 93 -8.96 17.33 5.93
CA PRO A 93 -9.46 17.85 7.20
C PRO A 93 -8.56 17.45 8.37
N LEU A 94 -8.24 18.40 9.26
CA LEU A 94 -7.39 18.16 10.44
C LEU A 94 -7.93 16.99 11.30
N LYS A 95 -9.25 16.90 11.49
CA LYS A 95 -9.88 15.78 12.20
C LYS A 95 -9.57 14.42 11.53
N SER A 96 -9.56 14.36 10.20
CA SER A 96 -9.23 13.12 9.48
C SER A 96 -7.77 12.76 9.71
N LYS A 97 -6.85 13.72 9.50
CA LYS A 97 -5.41 13.52 9.76
C LYS A 97 -5.13 13.03 11.17
N MET A 98 -5.78 13.61 12.19
CA MET A 98 -5.60 13.16 13.57
C MET A 98 -6.03 11.72 13.77
N ILE A 99 -7.22 11.34 13.27
CA ILE A 99 -7.72 9.97 13.47
C ILE A 99 -6.87 8.96 12.71
N TYR A 100 -6.44 9.28 11.49
CA TYR A 100 -5.50 8.47 10.73
C TYR A 100 -4.11 8.42 11.40
N ALA A 101 -3.61 9.51 11.96
CA ALA A 101 -2.35 9.47 12.70
C ALA A 101 -2.47 8.57 13.95
N SER A 102 -3.56 8.70 14.71
CA SER A 102 -3.83 7.87 15.90
C SER A 102 -4.05 6.40 15.58
N SER A 103 -4.65 6.08 14.43
CA SER A 103 -4.93 4.70 14.01
C SER A 103 -3.74 4.03 13.30
N LYS A 104 -2.68 4.79 12.99
CA LYS A 104 -1.47 4.29 12.29
C LYS A 104 -0.80 3.16 13.06
N ASP A 105 -0.63 3.31 14.38
CA ASP A 105 0.01 2.30 15.22
C ASP A 105 -0.80 1.00 15.28
N ALA A 106 -2.13 1.09 15.23
CA ALA A 106 -3.01 -0.07 15.26
C ALA A 106 -2.82 -0.96 14.02
N ILE A 107 -2.78 -0.36 12.83
CA ILE A 107 -2.55 -1.11 11.58
C ILE A 107 -1.11 -1.61 11.48
N LYS A 108 -0.13 -0.77 11.85
CA LYS A 108 1.29 -1.15 11.85
C LYS A 108 1.54 -2.36 12.75
N LYS A 109 0.90 -2.42 13.92
CA LYS A 109 1.00 -3.55 14.84
C LYS A 109 0.38 -4.85 14.30
N LYS A 110 -0.66 -4.74 13.45
CA LYS A 110 -1.26 -5.90 12.76
C LYS A 110 -0.40 -6.38 11.58
N LEU A 111 0.27 -5.45 10.90
CA LEU A 111 1.16 -5.74 9.79
C LEU A 111 2.57 -6.07 10.31
N THR A 112 2.70 -7.26 10.90
CA THR A 112 3.99 -7.73 11.43
C THR A 112 5.01 -7.94 10.31
N GLY A 113 6.15 -7.25 10.37
CA GLY A 113 7.26 -7.45 9.44
C GLY A 113 7.42 -6.37 8.36
N ILE A 114 6.65 -5.28 8.43
CA ILE A 114 6.92 -4.10 7.59
C ILE A 114 8.21 -3.45 8.05
N LYS A 115 9.17 -3.36 7.12
CA LYS A 115 10.50 -2.77 7.37
C LYS A 115 10.57 -1.30 6.99
N HIS A 116 9.76 -0.89 6.01
CA HIS A 116 9.81 0.44 5.43
C HIS A 116 8.48 1.14 5.65
N GLU A 117 8.52 2.30 6.29
CA GLU A 117 7.40 3.23 6.35
C GLU A 117 7.74 4.49 5.56
N LEU A 118 6.79 4.95 4.76
CA LEU A 118 6.87 6.19 4.02
C LEU A 118 5.68 7.05 4.44
N GLN A 119 5.96 8.23 4.97
CA GLN A 119 4.92 9.23 5.22
C GLN A 119 5.02 10.31 4.15
N ALA A 120 3.92 10.54 3.45
CA ALA A 120 3.80 11.57 2.43
C ALA A 120 2.75 12.58 2.87
N ASN A 121 3.22 13.80 3.12
CA ASN A 121 2.38 14.97 3.37
C ASN A 121 2.57 15.87 2.15
N CYS A 122 1.51 16.13 1.39
CA CYS A 122 1.55 16.94 0.16
C CYS A 122 0.44 17.97 0.17
#